data_AF-A0A7H0GTA1-F1
#
_entry.id   AF-A0A7H0GTA1-F1
#
_cell.length_a   1.000
_cell.length_b   1.000
_cell.length_c   1.000
_cell.angle_alpha   90.00
_cell.angle_beta   90.00
_cell.angle_gamma   90.00
#
_symmetry.space_group_name_H-M   'P 1'
#
loop_
_entity.id
_entity.type
_entity.pdbx_description
1 polymer ?
#
loop_
_entity_poly.entity_id
_entity_poly.type
_entity_poly.pdbx_seq_one_letter_code
_entity_poly.pdbx_strand_id
1 'polypeptide(L)'
;MAAPSLVTSWLLTLLLLLLSGAATTALAQATPPPECSEDEKFINQWYFGYRAGLDFNEARDTIPPKVLTDGRMVAPAGSGVMSDGNGSLLFYSNGDTVWSRDHNIMLNGTGMGGNRLATDGPWLSSGRA
;
A
#
# COMPACT_ATOMS: atom_id res chain seq x y z
N MET A 1 21.23 -28.60 63.77
CA MET A 1 21.43 -28.23 62.34
C MET A 1 22.17 -29.38 61.68
N ALA A 2 21.50 -30.17 60.85
CA ALA A 2 22.11 -31.30 60.16
C ALA A 2 22.78 -30.79 58.87
N ALA A 3 24.07 -31.09 58.68
CA ALA A 3 24.80 -30.75 57.46
C ALA A 3 24.20 -31.51 56.27
N PRO A 4 23.89 -30.86 55.13
CA PRO A 4 23.36 -31.55 53.97
C PRO A 4 24.39 -32.53 53.43
N SER A 5 23.94 -33.73 53.04
CA SER A 5 24.82 -34.75 52.47
C SER A 5 25.33 -34.31 51.09
N LEU A 6 26.51 -34.80 50.71
CA LEU A 6 27.17 -34.48 49.43
C LEU A 6 26.24 -34.68 48.20
N VAL A 7 25.29 -35.61 48.31
CA VAL A 7 24.27 -35.92 47.30
C VAL A 7 23.27 -34.77 47.12
N THR A 8 22.80 -34.17 48.22
CA THR A 8 21.91 -32.99 48.17
C THR A 8 22.60 -31.74 47.62
N SER A 9 23.91 -31.58 47.85
CA SER A 9 24.69 -30.47 47.29
C SER A 9 24.89 -30.59 45.78
N TRP A 10 25.13 -31.82 45.30
CA TRP A 10 25.26 -32.10 43.87
C TRP A 10 23.92 -31.95 43.12
N LEU A 11 22.82 -32.41 43.71
CA LEU A 11 21.49 -32.22 43.13
C LEU A 11 21.07 -30.74 43.08
N LEU A 12 21.39 -29.95 44.12
CA LEU A 12 21.14 -28.50 44.08
C LEU A 12 21.98 -27.80 43.02
N THR A 13 23.27 -28.13 42.90
CA THR A 13 24.13 -27.52 41.88
C THR A 13 23.71 -27.92 40.46
N LEU A 14 23.28 -29.16 40.23
CA LEU A 14 22.72 -29.62 38.96
C LEU A 14 21.39 -28.91 38.63
N LEU A 15 20.53 -28.70 39.64
CA LEU A 15 19.28 -27.96 39.50
C LEU A 15 19.53 -26.49 39.15
N LEU A 16 20.49 -25.83 39.82
CA LEU A 16 20.91 -24.46 39.52
C LEU A 16 21.51 -24.33 38.11
N LEU A 17 22.29 -25.32 37.65
CA LEU A 17 22.81 -25.39 36.29
C LEU A 17 21.68 -25.54 35.25
N LEU A 18 20.69 -26.38 35.51
CA LEU A 18 19.53 -26.58 34.64
C LEU A 18 18.62 -25.34 34.58
N LEU A 19 18.48 -24.59 35.68
CA LEU A 19 17.74 -23.32 35.71
C LEU A 19 18.48 -22.16 35.01
N SER A 20 19.81 -22.21 34.95
CA SER A 20 20.61 -21.23 34.20
C SER A 20 20.66 -21.48 32.69
N GLY A 21 20.27 -22.68 32.23
CA GLY A 21 20.35 -23.12 30.84
C GLY A 21 19.11 -22.85 29.97
N ALA A 22 18.07 -22.20 30.51
CA ALA A 22 16.80 -21.99 29.81
C ALA A 22 16.47 -20.50 29.64
N ALA A 23 17.38 -19.71 29.07
CA ALA A 23 17.00 -18.42 28.47
C ALA A 23 18.09 -17.94 27.51
N THR A 24 18.47 -18.76 26.52
CA THR A 24 18.79 -18.13 25.25
C THR A 24 17.46 -17.57 24.77
N THR A 25 17.21 -16.29 25.01
CA THR A 25 16.20 -15.56 24.27
C THR A 25 16.51 -15.84 22.82
N ALA A 26 15.69 -16.70 22.19
CA ALA A 26 15.53 -16.61 20.76
C ALA A 26 15.08 -15.17 20.53
N LEU A 27 16.02 -14.31 20.15
CA LEU A 27 15.67 -13.23 19.26
C LEU A 27 15.20 -13.98 18.03
N ALA A 28 13.92 -14.35 18.02
CA ALA A 28 13.20 -14.46 16.77
C ALA A 28 13.60 -13.17 16.06
N GLN A 29 14.33 -13.30 14.95
CA GLN A 29 14.58 -12.18 14.09
C GLN A 29 13.20 -11.76 13.60
N ALA A 30 12.53 -10.91 14.38
CA ALA A 30 11.52 -10.00 13.91
C ALA A 30 12.27 -8.91 13.13
N THR A 31 13.03 -9.31 12.12
CA THR A 31 13.08 -8.48 10.94
C THR A 31 11.66 -8.57 10.42
N PRO A 32 10.86 -7.50 10.45
CA PRO A 32 9.56 -7.53 9.81
C PRO A 32 9.73 -8.08 8.40
N PRO A 33 8.74 -8.83 7.86
CA PRO A 33 8.76 -9.20 6.45
C PRO A 33 9.14 -7.95 5.65
N PRO A 34 9.96 -8.06 4.58
CA PRO A 34 10.38 -6.90 3.79
C PRO A 34 9.15 -6.04 3.57
N GLU A 35 9.17 -4.80 4.08
CA GLU A 35 7.96 -4.00 4.18
C GLU A 35 7.40 -3.82 2.79
N CYS A 36 6.42 -4.65 2.43
CA CYS A 36 5.56 -4.42 1.29
C CYS A 36 4.64 -3.27 1.73
N SER A 37 5.20 -2.07 1.72
CA SER A 37 4.52 -0.77 1.74
C SER A 37 3.40 -0.60 2.79
N GLU A 38 3.63 -0.93 4.07
CA GLU A 38 2.56 -0.73 5.06
C GLU A 38 2.23 0.76 5.30
N ASP A 39 3.10 1.70 4.91
CA ASP A 39 2.87 3.16 5.11
C ASP A 39 3.06 4.04 3.86
N GLU A 40 3.43 3.50 2.71
CA GLU A 40 3.66 4.32 1.52
C GLU A 40 2.36 4.43 0.69
N LYS A 41 1.72 5.60 0.80
CA LYS A 41 0.44 5.95 0.19
C LYS A 41 0.56 6.13 -1.32
N PHE A 42 0.63 5.03 -2.06
CA PHE A 42 0.61 5.08 -3.51
C PHE A 42 -0.83 5.17 -4.03
N ILE A 43 -1.18 6.30 -4.63
CA ILE A 43 -2.47 6.55 -5.30
C ILE A 43 -3.66 6.40 -4.34
N ASN A 44 -3.85 7.35 -3.42
CA ASN A 44 -5.00 7.36 -2.51
C ASN A 44 -6.28 7.95 -3.12
N GLN A 45 -6.19 8.66 -4.23
CA GLN A 45 -7.36 9.15 -4.94
C GLN A 45 -7.59 8.30 -6.18
N TRP A 46 -8.72 7.61 -6.22
CA TRP A 46 -9.11 6.75 -7.32
C TRP A 46 -10.24 7.42 -8.09
N TYR A 47 -10.09 7.48 -9.41
CA TYR A 47 -11.11 7.98 -10.32
C TYR A 47 -11.44 6.89 -11.32
N PHE A 48 -12.74 6.63 -11.46
CA PHE A 48 -13.30 5.61 -12.31
C PHE A 48 -14.04 6.24 -13.49
N GLY A 49 -14.54 5.36 -14.36
CA GLY A 49 -15.54 5.76 -15.35
C GLY A 49 -16.78 6.37 -14.70
N TYR A 50 -17.59 7.03 -15.54
CA TYR A 50 -18.86 7.63 -15.15
C TYR A 50 -18.76 8.60 -13.96
N ARG A 51 -17.64 9.33 -13.86
CA ARG A 51 -17.42 10.43 -12.91
C ARG A 51 -17.43 10.00 -11.44
N ALA A 52 -17.27 8.71 -11.18
CA ALA A 52 -17.14 8.19 -9.83
C ALA A 52 -15.67 8.29 -9.37
N GLY A 53 -15.48 8.50 -8.07
CA GLY A 53 -14.17 8.42 -7.44
C GLY A 53 -14.24 8.11 -5.95
N LEU A 54 -13.11 7.71 -5.40
CA LEU A 54 -12.92 7.39 -3.98
C LEU A 54 -11.60 8.02 -3.49
N ASP A 55 -11.63 8.59 -2.29
CA ASP A 55 -10.46 9.11 -1.60
C ASP A 55 -10.18 8.29 -0.35
N PHE A 56 -9.01 7.67 -0.33
CA PHE A 56 -8.49 6.81 0.73
C PHE A 56 -7.55 7.54 1.69
N ASN A 57 -7.28 8.84 1.50
CA ASN A 57 -6.29 9.58 2.33
C ASN A 57 -6.62 9.54 3.83
N GLU A 58 -7.91 9.56 4.14
CA GLU A 58 -8.40 9.41 5.50
C GLU A 58 -8.96 8.01 5.75
N ALA A 59 -9.02 7.07 4.81
CA ALA A 59 -9.67 5.78 5.05
C ALA A 59 -8.89 4.96 6.11
N ARG A 60 -9.64 4.29 6.99
CA ARG A 60 -9.13 3.36 8.02
C ARG A 60 -10.23 2.36 8.38
N ASP A 61 -9.93 1.32 9.15
CA ASP A 61 -10.85 0.23 9.48
C ASP A 61 -12.26 0.67 9.93
N THR A 62 -12.36 1.81 10.61
CA THR A 62 -13.61 2.36 11.13
C THR A 62 -14.22 3.50 10.31
N ILE A 63 -13.50 4.03 9.31
CA ILE A 63 -14.02 5.08 8.43
C ILE A 63 -13.84 4.70 6.96
N PRO A 64 -14.95 4.58 6.20
CA PRO A 64 -14.89 4.23 4.79
C PRO A 64 -14.22 5.35 3.95
N PRO A 65 -13.75 5.03 2.74
CA PRO A 65 -13.23 6.02 1.80
C PRO A 65 -14.28 7.08 1.47
N LYS A 66 -13.83 8.32 1.29
CA LYS A 66 -14.71 9.43 0.93
C LYS A 66 -15.08 9.33 -0.55
N VAL A 67 -16.36 9.49 -0.86
CA VAL A 67 -16.83 9.50 -2.26
C VAL A 67 -16.47 10.83 -2.93
N LEU A 68 -15.87 10.75 -4.11
CA LEU A 68 -15.55 11.88 -4.98
C LEU A 68 -16.53 11.92 -6.17
N THR A 69 -17.02 13.11 -6.51
CA THR A 69 -18.01 13.33 -7.59
C THR A 69 -17.63 14.48 -8.54
N ASP A 70 -16.44 15.05 -8.32
CA ASP A 70 -15.79 16.09 -9.13
C ASP A 70 -15.09 15.54 -10.38
N GLY A 71 -14.97 14.21 -10.49
CA GLY A 71 -14.46 13.52 -11.67
C GLY A 71 -15.15 13.94 -12.97
N ARG A 72 -14.36 14.08 -14.03
CA ARG A 72 -14.85 14.47 -15.38
C ARG A 72 -14.86 13.34 -16.38
N MET A 73 -14.27 12.20 -16.01
CA MET A 73 -14.06 11.07 -16.89
C MET A 73 -15.34 10.29 -17.15
N VAL A 74 -15.57 9.97 -18.43
CA VAL A 74 -16.47 8.90 -18.87
C VAL A 74 -15.61 7.88 -19.58
N ALA A 75 -15.58 6.67 -19.03
CA ALA A 75 -14.71 5.58 -19.46
C ALA A 75 -15.43 4.25 -19.22
N PRO A 76 -16.16 3.72 -20.21
CA PRO A 76 -16.88 2.46 -20.05
C PRO A 76 -15.98 1.23 -20.00
N ALA A 77 -14.71 1.32 -20.44
CA ALA A 77 -13.80 0.18 -20.54
C ALA A 77 -12.50 0.33 -19.72
N GLY A 78 -11.79 1.47 -19.82
CA GLY A 78 -10.48 1.65 -19.19
C GLY A 78 -10.27 3.04 -18.57
N SER A 79 -9.71 3.06 -17.36
CA SER A 79 -9.37 4.29 -16.61
C SER A 79 -7.96 4.20 -16.03
N GLY A 80 -7.24 5.31 -16.00
CA GLY A 80 -5.89 5.41 -15.45
C GLY A 80 -5.77 6.61 -14.55
N VAL A 81 -5.10 6.44 -13.41
CA VAL A 81 -4.92 7.50 -12.40
C VAL A 81 -3.47 7.48 -11.94
N MET A 82 -2.88 8.66 -11.79
CA MET A 82 -1.51 8.83 -11.30
C MET A 82 -1.53 9.81 -10.13
N SER A 83 -0.74 9.51 -9.10
CA SER A 83 -0.59 10.34 -7.90
C SER A 83 0.87 10.58 -7.56
N ASP A 84 1.14 11.59 -6.74
CA ASP A 84 2.46 11.82 -6.15
C ASP A 84 2.75 10.85 -4.99
N GLY A 85 3.95 10.95 -4.41
CA GLY A 85 4.35 10.12 -3.27
C GLY A 85 3.58 10.36 -1.98
N ASN A 86 2.73 11.39 -1.93
CA ASN A 86 1.81 11.65 -0.81
C ASN A 86 0.40 11.12 -1.09
N GLY A 87 0.16 10.46 -2.22
CA GLY A 87 -1.15 9.97 -2.63
C GLY A 87 -2.09 11.06 -3.17
N SER A 88 -1.56 12.25 -3.48
CA SER A 88 -2.34 13.33 -4.10
C SER A 88 -2.44 13.14 -5.60
N LEU A 89 -3.64 13.35 -6.16
CA LEU A 89 -3.89 13.25 -7.60
C LEU A 89 -2.92 14.16 -8.37
N LEU A 90 -2.28 13.62 -9.40
CA LEU A 90 -1.55 14.40 -10.40
C LEU A 90 -2.41 14.57 -11.66
N PHE A 91 -2.91 13.46 -12.19
CA PHE A 91 -3.79 13.41 -13.35
C PHE A 91 -4.48 12.06 -13.49
N TYR A 92 -5.55 12.01 -14.29
CA TYR A 92 -6.26 10.79 -14.66
C TYR A 92 -6.69 10.84 -16.14
N SER A 93 -6.95 9.68 -16.73
CA SER A 93 -7.13 9.51 -18.17
C SER A 93 -8.09 8.38 -18.51
N ASN A 94 -8.83 8.55 -19.61
CA ASN A 94 -9.60 7.48 -20.26
C ASN A 94 -8.98 7.01 -21.58
N GLY A 95 -7.71 7.32 -21.83
CA GLY A 95 -7.00 7.00 -23.07
C GLY A 95 -7.21 8.01 -24.21
N ASP A 96 -8.33 8.77 -24.21
CA ASP A 96 -8.58 9.83 -25.20
C ASP A 96 -8.22 11.22 -24.66
N THR A 97 -8.51 11.44 -23.37
CA THR A 97 -8.42 12.72 -22.66
C THR A 97 -7.73 12.52 -21.31
N VAL A 98 -6.82 13.44 -20.98
CA VAL A 98 -6.16 13.55 -19.67
C VAL A 98 -6.67 14.78 -18.94
N TRP A 99 -7.04 14.59 -17.68
CA TRP A 99 -7.43 15.64 -16.76
C TRP A 99 -6.38 15.81 -15.67
N SER A 100 -6.08 17.06 -15.31
CA SER A 100 -5.18 17.39 -14.20
C SER A 100 -5.86 17.15 -12.85
N ARG A 101 -5.07 17.31 -11.78
CA ARG A 101 -5.56 17.38 -10.40
C ARG A 101 -6.68 18.39 -10.16
N ASP A 102 -6.77 19.43 -10.99
CA ASP A 102 -7.81 20.46 -10.89
C ASP A 102 -9.06 20.11 -11.74
N HIS A 103 -9.16 18.86 -12.22
CA HIS A 103 -10.25 18.35 -13.06
C HIS A 103 -10.43 19.06 -14.41
N ASN A 104 -9.43 19.82 -14.83
CA ASN A 104 -9.39 20.48 -16.13
C ASN A 104 -8.61 19.63 -17.13
N ILE A 105 -8.95 19.72 -18.41
CA ILE A 105 -8.19 19.04 -19.46
C ILE A 105 -6.76 19.61 -19.48
N MET A 106 -5.75 18.74 -19.46
CA MET A 106 -4.36 19.16 -19.52
C MET A 106 -4.01 19.74 -20.90
N LEU A 107 -2.98 20.61 -20.94
CA LEU A 107 -2.42 21.06 -22.21
C LEU A 107 -1.95 19.84 -23.02
N ASN A 108 -2.37 19.74 -24.29
CA ASN A 108 -2.15 18.57 -25.16
C ASN A 108 -2.69 17.25 -24.59
N GLY A 109 -3.64 17.32 -23.65
CA GLY A 109 -4.23 16.14 -23.01
C GLY A 109 -5.29 15.42 -23.83
N THR A 110 -5.60 15.88 -25.05
CA THR A 110 -6.60 15.25 -25.94
C THR A 110 -5.95 14.68 -27.18
N GLY A 111 -6.57 13.65 -27.77
CA GLY A 111 -6.10 13.11 -29.06
C GLY A 111 -4.87 12.23 -28.92
N MET A 112 -4.70 11.58 -27.78
CA MET A 112 -3.58 10.68 -27.48
C MET A 112 -3.59 9.36 -28.26
N GLY A 113 -4.57 9.16 -29.15
CA GLY A 113 -4.68 7.94 -29.96
C GLY A 113 -5.10 6.69 -29.19
N GLY A 114 -5.55 6.83 -27.93
CA GLY A 114 -6.26 5.77 -27.21
C GLY A 114 -7.72 5.69 -27.62
N ASN A 115 -8.47 4.80 -26.94
CA ASN A 115 -9.91 4.67 -27.11
C ASN A 115 -10.56 4.36 -25.75
N ARG A 116 -11.42 5.25 -25.25
CA ARG A 116 -12.14 5.04 -23.97
C ARG A 116 -13.04 3.79 -23.94
N LEU A 117 -13.38 3.23 -25.10
CA LEU A 117 -14.18 2.02 -25.27
C LEU A 117 -13.34 0.73 -25.31
N ALA A 118 -12.01 0.84 -25.34
CA ALA A 118 -11.10 -0.29 -25.28
C ALA A 118 -10.58 -0.49 -23.86
N THR A 119 -10.25 -1.75 -23.52
CA THR A 119 -9.57 -2.09 -22.26
C THR A 119 -8.06 -1.90 -22.34
N ASP A 120 -7.54 -1.51 -23.50
CA ASP A 120 -6.13 -1.15 -23.65
C ASP A 120 -5.79 -0.08 -22.62
N GLY A 121 -4.66 -0.26 -21.92
CA GLY A 121 -4.27 0.64 -20.85
C GLY A 121 -4.34 2.09 -21.34
N PRO A 122 -4.95 3.02 -20.57
CA PRO A 122 -5.07 4.44 -20.97
C PRO A 122 -3.72 5.17 -21.10
N TRP A 123 -2.62 4.43 -20.94
CA TRP A 123 -1.25 4.85 -21.12
C TRP A 123 -0.61 3.99 -22.21
N LEU A 124 -0.16 4.67 -23.28
CA LEU A 124 0.64 4.18 -24.42
C LEU A 124 -0.10 3.31 -25.45
N SER A 125 -0.62 3.94 -26.51
CA SER A 125 -0.88 3.26 -27.80
C SER A 125 0.16 3.56 -28.89
N SER A 126 1.28 4.24 -28.59
CA SER A 126 2.39 4.34 -29.55
C SER A 126 3.75 4.20 -28.89
N GLY A 127 4.36 3.02 -29.05
CA GLY A 127 5.77 2.81 -28.80
C GLY A 127 6.60 3.73 -29.70
N ARG A 128 7.26 4.70 -29.09
CA ARG A 128 8.52 5.29 -29.53
C ARG A 128 9.17 5.94 -28.31
N ALA A 129 10.09 5.18 -27.72
CA ALA A 129 11.17 5.70 -26.91
C ALA A 129 12.18 6.42 -27.81
#